data_AF-A0A1H4GYY3-F1
#
_entry.id   AF-A0A1H4GYY3-F1
#
_cell.length_a   1.000
_cell.length_b   1.000
_cell.length_c   1.000
_cell.angle_alpha   90.00
_cell.angle_beta   90.00
_cell.angle_gamma   90.00
#
_symmetry.space_group_name_H-M   'P 1'
#
loop_
_entity.id
_entity.type
_entity.pdbx_description
1 polymer ?
#
loop_
_entity_poly.entity_id
_entity_poly.type
_entity_poly.pdbx_seq_one_letter_code
_entity_poly.pdbx_strand_id
1 'polypeptide(L)'
;MARYKPIHQGVKLLAVDFDRQILPGTFEYALRHLVDNELDLEGFHQRYKNDVQGAAAFDPAVLLKIILLAYSRGIISSRKIEAACRENMLFMAVSGDSQPHFTTLAAFIANAGELIAKLFAQVLLICDRQGLIGKEMFAIDGVKLPSNASKEKSGTRADFLRQAERMEKAAAKIIDKHQQADA
;
A
#
# COMPACT_ATOMS: atom_id res chain seq x y z
N MET A 1 -20.81 -43.34 10.30
CA MET A 1 -21.42 -42.04 9.97
C MET A 1 -20.47 -40.93 10.36
N ALA A 2 -20.26 -39.93 9.50
CA ALA A 2 -19.43 -38.77 9.83
C ALA A 2 -20.15 -37.88 10.86
N ARG A 3 -19.39 -37.24 11.75
CA ARG A 3 -19.87 -36.24 12.72
C ARG A 3 -19.17 -34.91 12.48
N TYR A 4 -19.89 -33.81 12.68
CA TYR A 4 -19.32 -32.46 12.57
C TYR A 4 -18.30 -32.19 13.68
N LYS A 5 -17.29 -31.39 13.37
CA LYS A 5 -16.38 -30.83 14.36
C LYS A 5 -17.12 -29.77 15.19
N PRO A 6 -16.84 -29.64 16.49
CA PRO A 6 -17.43 -28.60 17.33
C PRO A 6 -17.00 -27.21 16.83
N ILE A 7 -17.93 -26.26 16.83
CA ILE A 7 -17.69 -24.85 16.46
C ILE A 7 -17.37 -24.08 17.74
N HIS A 8 -16.20 -23.46 17.79
CA HIS A 8 -15.84 -22.57 18.90
C HIS A 8 -16.47 -21.19 18.70
N GLN A 9 -17.24 -20.73 19.69
CA GLN A 9 -17.79 -19.38 19.78
C GLN A 9 -17.22 -18.70 21.03
N GLY A 10 -16.97 -17.39 20.98
CA GLY A 10 -16.43 -16.61 22.10
C GLY A 10 -15.06 -15.99 21.82
N VAL A 11 -14.43 -15.47 22.87
CA VAL A 11 -13.17 -14.73 22.76
C VAL A 11 -12.01 -15.68 22.42
N LYS A 12 -11.24 -15.32 21.39
CA LYS A 12 -9.95 -15.95 21.08
C LYS A 12 -8.88 -14.86 21.12
N LEU A 13 -7.93 -14.99 22.04
CA LEU A 13 -6.75 -14.14 22.06
C LEU A 13 -5.78 -14.63 20.98
N LEU A 14 -5.33 -13.73 20.12
CA LEU A 14 -4.33 -14.00 19.09
C LEU A 14 -3.05 -13.27 19.47
N ALA A 15 -2.00 -14.02 19.82
CA ALA A 15 -0.67 -13.44 19.92
C ALA A 15 -0.13 -13.25 18.49
N VAL A 16 0.15 -12.00 18.12
CA VAL A 16 0.60 -11.64 16.78
C VAL A 16 1.98 -11.01 16.88
N ASP A 17 2.91 -11.53 16.12
CA ASP A 17 4.22 -10.93 15.84
C ASP A 17 4.11 -10.22 14.48
N PHE A 18 4.15 -8.89 14.49
CA PHE A 18 3.98 -8.06 13.28
C PHE A 18 5.08 -8.29 12.25
N ASP A 19 6.31 -8.51 12.68
CA ASP A 19 7.43 -8.76 11.76
C ASP A 19 7.28 -10.10 11.04
N ARG A 20 6.54 -11.04 11.62
CA ARG A 20 6.18 -12.31 10.95
C ARG A 20 4.96 -12.23 10.03
N GLN A 21 4.21 -11.13 10.06
CA GLN A 21 3.05 -10.97 9.16
C GLN A 21 3.45 -10.37 7.81
N ILE A 22 4.56 -9.64 7.76
CA ILE A 22 5.06 -8.98 6.55
C ILE A 22 6.18 -9.84 5.96
N LEU A 23 5.81 -10.72 5.03
CA LEU A 23 6.73 -11.73 4.51
C LEU A 23 7.65 -11.17 3.41
N PRO A 24 8.95 -11.52 3.40
CA PRO A 24 9.85 -11.16 2.32
C PRO A 24 9.32 -11.59 0.95
N GLY A 25 9.46 -10.72 -0.05
CA GLY A 25 8.99 -10.99 -1.40
C GLY A 25 7.50 -10.71 -1.63
N THR A 26 6.76 -10.20 -0.64
CA THR A 26 5.41 -9.65 -0.86
C THR A 26 5.44 -8.15 -1.13
N PHE A 27 4.31 -7.64 -1.65
CA PHE A 27 4.12 -6.20 -1.84
C PHE A 27 4.19 -5.44 -0.51
N GLU A 28 3.61 -5.96 0.58
CA GLU A 28 3.62 -5.31 1.90
C GLU A 28 5.05 -5.11 2.43
N TYR A 29 5.91 -6.12 2.22
CA TYR A 29 7.31 -6.03 2.59
C TYR A 29 8.05 -4.98 1.77
N ALA A 30 7.87 -4.99 0.44
CA ALA A 30 8.46 -4.00 -0.44
C ALA A 30 7.97 -2.59 -0.09
N LEU A 31 6.68 -2.42 0.16
CA LEU A 31 6.08 -1.15 0.58
C LEU A 31 6.72 -0.64 1.88
N ARG A 32 6.80 -1.48 2.92
CA ARG A 32 7.44 -1.11 4.20
C ARG A 32 8.89 -0.70 3.97
N HIS A 33 9.66 -1.52 3.26
CA HIS A 33 11.07 -1.24 3.00
C HIS A 33 11.27 0.06 2.21
N LEU A 34 10.48 0.28 1.16
CA LEU A 34 10.58 1.47 0.31
C LEU A 34 10.25 2.73 1.09
N VAL A 35 9.16 2.74 1.85
CA VAL A 35 8.76 3.92 2.63
C VAL A 35 9.78 4.20 3.75
N ASP A 36 10.29 3.16 4.42
CA ASP A 36 11.17 3.35 5.57
C ASP A 36 12.61 3.71 5.17
N ASN A 37 13.09 3.34 3.97
CA ASN A 37 14.51 3.46 3.60
C ASN A 37 14.81 4.17 2.27
N GLU A 38 13.87 4.22 1.32
CA GLU A 38 14.18 4.59 -0.08
C GLU A 38 13.43 5.84 -0.56
N LEU A 39 12.22 6.08 -0.03
CA LEU A 39 11.40 7.21 -0.44
C LEU A 39 11.78 8.49 0.31
N ASP A 40 11.82 9.60 -0.42
CA ASP A 40 11.97 10.93 0.17
C ASP A 40 10.64 11.40 0.79
N LEU A 41 10.61 11.47 2.12
CA LEU A 41 9.46 11.91 2.91
C LEU A 41 9.62 13.35 3.44
N GLU A 42 10.68 14.06 3.07
CA GLU A 42 10.99 15.40 3.57
C GLU A 42 9.82 16.37 3.35
N GLY A 43 9.17 16.30 2.19
CA GLY A 43 7.98 17.10 1.87
C GLY A 43 6.77 16.86 2.79
N PHE A 44 6.72 15.73 3.49
CA PHE A 44 5.73 15.49 4.54
C PHE A 44 6.22 16.02 5.89
N HIS A 45 7.48 15.74 6.27
CA HIS A 45 8.02 16.16 7.56
C HIS A 45 8.05 17.68 7.73
N GLN A 46 8.30 18.44 6.68
CA GLN A 46 8.26 19.92 6.70
C GLN A 46 6.90 20.49 7.11
N ARG A 47 5.82 19.71 7.01
CA ARG A 47 4.47 20.13 7.38
C ARG A 47 4.20 19.99 8.88
N TYR A 48 5.06 19.28 9.61
CA TYR A 48 4.90 19.02 11.03
C TYR A 48 5.96 19.77 11.83
N LYS A 49 5.50 20.55 12.81
CA LYS A 49 6.35 21.10 13.86
C LYS A 49 6.13 20.25 15.10
N ASN A 50 6.91 19.17 15.20
CA ASN A 50 6.84 18.20 16.31
C ASN A 50 7.51 18.78 17.56
N ASP A 51 7.00 19.90 18.07
CA ASP A 51 7.43 20.44 19.35
C ASP A 51 6.81 19.63 20.51
N VAL A 52 7.25 19.91 21.74
CA VAL A 52 6.81 19.18 22.94
C VAL A 52 5.36 19.56 23.33
N GLN A 53 4.75 20.56 22.68
CA GLN A 53 3.47 21.11 23.05
C GLN A 53 2.35 20.63 22.11
N GLY A 54 1.20 20.28 22.68
CA GLY A 54 0.05 19.83 21.92
C GLY A 54 -0.03 18.31 21.75
N ALA A 55 -0.94 17.86 20.88
CA ALA A 55 -1.22 16.45 20.67
C ALA A 55 -0.15 15.80 19.78
N ALA A 56 0.26 14.58 20.14
CA ALA A 56 1.19 13.80 19.32
C ALA A 56 0.60 13.56 17.91
N ALA A 57 1.38 13.88 16.89
CA ALA A 57 1.02 13.61 15.50
C ALA A 57 1.33 12.15 15.13
N PHE A 58 0.55 11.59 14.20
CA PHE A 58 0.93 10.35 13.53
C PHE A 58 2.12 10.60 12.61
N ASP A 59 3.06 9.65 12.59
CA ASP A 59 4.18 9.67 11.66
C ASP A 59 3.66 9.62 10.20
N PRO A 60 4.06 10.58 9.33
CA PRO A 60 3.69 10.56 7.92
C PRO A 60 4.06 9.25 7.19
N ALA A 61 5.16 8.60 7.57
CA ALA A 61 5.57 7.31 7.01
C ALA A 61 4.53 6.22 7.30
N VAL A 62 3.97 6.22 8.52
CA VAL A 62 2.91 5.28 8.92
C VAL A 62 1.62 5.55 8.15
N LEU A 63 1.19 6.81 8.08
CA LEU A 63 -0.01 7.18 7.32
C LEU A 63 0.14 6.84 5.84
N LEU A 64 1.31 7.10 5.25
CA LEU A 64 1.61 6.76 3.87
C LEU A 64 1.53 5.25 3.65
N LYS A 65 2.19 4.44 4.49
CA LYS A 65 2.13 2.97 4.41
C LYS A 65 0.69 2.45 4.46
N ILE A 66 -0.15 2.96 5.36
CA ILE A 66 -1.56 2.59 5.46
C ILE A 66 -2.29 2.88 4.14
N ILE A 67 -2.12 4.08 3.59
CA ILE A 67 -2.84 4.55 2.39
C ILE A 67 -2.39 3.77 1.15
N LEU A 68 -1.08 3.57 0.98
CA LEU A 68 -0.54 2.81 -0.15
C LEU A 68 -0.98 1.34 -0.10
N LEU A 69 -1.00 0.73 1.10
CA LEU A 69 -1.55 -0.61 1.28
C LEU A 69 -3.04 -0.65 0.94
N ALA A 70 -3.83 0.32 1.39
CA ALA A 70 -5.25 0.44 1.05
C ALA A 70 -5.48 0.51 -0.46
N TYR A 71 -4.73 1.36 -1.16
CA TYR A 71 -4.83 1.51 -2.62
C TYR A 71 -4.44 0.25 -3.36
N SER A 72 -3.40 -0.47 -2.91
CA SER A 72 -3.03 -1.76 -3.48
C SER A 72 -4.15 -2.82 -3.38
N ARG A 73 -5.04 -2.67 -2.39
CA ARG A 73 -6.20 -3.54 -2.15
C ARG A 73 -7.53 -2.97 -2.67
N GLY A 74 -7.48 -1.84 -3.40
CA GLY A 74 -8.68 -1.18 -3.93
C GLY A 74 -9.58 -0.53 -2.87
N ILE A 75 -9.06 -0.29 -1.66
CA ILE A 75 -9.78 0.39 -0.58
C ILE A 75 -9.54 1.90 -0.73
N ILE A 76 -10.59 2.64 -1.10
CA ILE A 76 -10.52 4.07 -1.47
C ILE A 76 -11.46 4.95 -0.64
N SER A 77 -11.74 4.59 0.61
CA SER A 77 -12.56 5.39 1.53
C SER A 77 -11.91 5.42 2.89
N SER A 78 -11.75 6.60 3.49
CA SER A 78 -11.05 6.76 4.76
C SER A 78 -11.68 5.95 5.89
N ARG A 79 -13.01 5.81 5.90
CA ARG A 79 -13.73 4.97 6.89
C ARG A 79 -13.44 3.48 6.72
N LYS A 80 -13.32 3.01 5.48
CA LYS A 80 -12.94 1.61 5.20
C LYS A 80 -11.47 1.36 5.55
N ILE A 81 -10.60 2.34 5.36
CA ILE A 81 -9.20 2.26 5.77
C ILE A 81 -9.10 2.20 7.29
N GLU A 82 -9.83 3.05 8.02
CA GLU A 82 -9.90 2.99 9.49
C GLU A 82 -10.36 1.60 9.98
N ALA A 83 -11.42 1.05 9.40
CA ALA A 83 -11.88 -0.30 9.71
C ALA A 83 -10.79 -1.35 9.42
N ALA A 84 -10.09 -1.23 8.27
CA ALA A 84 -8.99 -2.12 7.94
C ALA A 84 -7.84 -2.04 8.96
N CYS A 85 -7.50 -0.86 9.47
CA CYS A 85 -6.50 -0.73 10.54
C CYS A 85 -6.90 -1.44 11.84
N ARG A 86 -8.21 -1.58 12.12
CA ARG A 86 -8.73 -2.26 13.32
C ARG A 86 -8.94 -3.75 13.17
N GLU A 87 -9.17 -4.23 11.95
CA GLU A 87 -9.65 -5.60 11.72
C GLU A 87 -8.64 -6.44 10.92
N ASN A 88 -7.78 -5.80 10.12
CA ASN A 88 -6.88 -6.49 9.21
C ASN A 88 -5.46 -6.54 9.79
N MET A 89 -5.00 -7.76 10.05
CA MET A 89 -3.67 -8.02 10.63
C MET A 89 -2.51 -7.43 9.82
N LEU A 90 -2.64 -7.32 8.50
CA LEU A 90 -1.58 -6.73 7.66
C LEU A 90 -1.55 -5.21 7.79
N PHE A 91 -2.71 -4.56 7.97
CA PHE A 91 -2.74 -3.13 8.27
C PHE A 91 -2.16 -2.86 9.66
N MET A 92 -2.53 -3.65 10.66
CA MET A 92 -1.92 -3.57 12.00
C MET A 92 -0.41 -3.75 11.93
N ALA A 93 0.08 -4.77 11.22
CA ALA A 93 1.51 -5.02 11.12
C ALA A 93 2.27 -3.90 10.40
N VAL A 94 1.70 -3.34 9.32
CA VAL A 94 2.31 -2.27 8.54
C VAL A 94 2.27 -0.92 9.28
N SER A 95 1.24 -0.69 10.08
CA SER A 95 1.07 0.54 10.85
C SER A 95 1.63 0.49 12.28
N GLY A 96 2.10 -0.67 12.73
CA GLY A 96 2.46 -0.90 14.13
C GLY A 96 1.26 -0.75 15.07
N ASP A 97 0.08 -1.20 14.63
CA ASP A 97 -1.22 -1.02 15.30
C ASP A 97 -1.63 0.44 15.50
N SER A 98 -1.11 1.34 14.66
CA SER A 98 -1.65 2.69 14.57
C SER A 98 -3.04 2.62 13.97
N GLN A 99 -4.04 3.07 14.73
CA GLN A 99 -5.45 3.09 14.36
C GLN A 99 -5.94 4.53 14.15
N PRO A 100 -5.43 5.25 13.13
CA PRO A 100 -5.85 6.62 12.86
C PRO A 100 -7.34 6.66 12.50
N HIS A 101 -8.04 7.66 13.03
CA HIS A 101 -9.44 7.89 12.71
C HIS A 101 -9.60 8.33 11.25
N PHE A 102 -10.76 8.06 10.63
CA PHE A 102 -10.98 8.40 9.22
C PHE A 102 -10.75 9.89 8.89
N THR A 103 -10.99 10.80 9.84
CA THR A 103 -10.77 12.25 9.65
C THR A 103 -9.29 12.58 9.48
N THR A 104 -8.40 11.90 10.21
CA THR A 104 -6.95 12.06 10.07
C THR A 104 -6.48 11.59 8.70
N LEU A 105 -6.99 10.44 8.25
CA LEU A 105 -6.68 9.88 6.93
C LEU A 105 -7.18 10.78 5.80
N ALA A 106 -8.44 11.23 5.87
CA ALA A 106 -9.03 12.11 4.89
C ALA A 106 -8.29 13.45 4.80
N ALA A 107 -7.94 14.04 5.95
CA ALA A 107 -7.17 15.29 6.00
C ALA A 107 -5.77 15.12 5.40
N PHE A 108 -5.09 14.00 5.68
CA PHE A 108 -3.78 13.71 5.11
C PHE A 108 -3.84 13.59 3.58
N ILE A 109 -4.85 12.88 3.06
CA ILE A 109 -5.05 12.69 1.61
C ILE A 109 -5.45 14.00 0.92
N ALA A 110 -6.33 14.80 1.52
CA ALA A 110 -6.73 16.10 0.99
C ALA A 110 -5.53 17.07 0.91
N ASN A 111 -4.70 17.10 1.94
CA ASN A 111 -3.57 18.03 2.00
C ASN A 111 -2.36 17.58 1.18
N ALA A 112 -2.15 16.27 1.01
CA ALA A 112 -0.93 15.70 0.42
C ALA A 112 -1.17 14.82 -0.81
N GLY A 113 -2.35 14.88 -1.42
CA GLY A 113 -2.76 14.01 -2.52
C GLY A 113 -1.73 13.93 -3.66
N GLU A 114 -1.22 15.07 -4.15
CA GLU A 114 -0.23 15.05 -5.23
C GLU A 114 1.08 14.33 -4.85
N LEU A 115 1.57 14.52 -3.63
CA LEU A 115 2.78 13.84 -3.14
C LEU A 115 2.52 12.33 -2.99
N ILE A 116 1.36 11.96 -2.45
CA ILE A 116 0.95 10.57 -2.32
C ILE A 116 0.86 9.90 -3.69
N ALA A 117 0.28 10.56 -4.71
CA ALA A 117 0.19 10.01 -6.06
C ALA A 117 1.58 9.74 -6.67
N LYS A 118 2.51 10.69 -6.53
CA LYS A 118 3.89 10.54 -7.04
C LYS A 118 4.60 9.38 -6.36
N LEU A 119 4.57 9.31 -5.03
CA LEU A 119 5.21 8.23 -4.28
C LEU A 119 4.55 6.88 -4.57
N PHE A 120 3.22 6.83 -4.70
CA PHE A 120 2.53 5.59 -5.04
C PHE A 120 2.93 5.09 -6.43
N ALA A 121 3.03 5.98 -7.41
CA ALA A 121 3.49 5.62 -8.75
C ALA A 121 4.93 5.06 -8.74
N GLN A 122 5.82 5.62 -7.92
CA GLN A 122 7.17 5.10 -7.72
C GLN A 122 7.16 3.69 -7.11
N VAL A 123 6.37 3.48 -6.05
CA VAL A 123 6.21 2.16 -5.41
C VAL A 123 5.66 1.14 -6.42
N LEU A 124 4.62 1.49 -7.17
CA LEU A 124 4.05 0.61 -8.20
C LEU A 124 5.08 0.28 -9.28
N LEU A 125 5.84 1.27 -9.76
CA LEU A 125 6.88 1.05 -10.78
C LEU A 125 7.98 0.11 -10.27
N ILE A 126 8.44 0.28 -9.03
CA ILE A 126 9.47 -0.58 -8.44
C ILE A 126 8.93 -2.01 -8.27
N CYS A 127 7.73 -2.16 -7.71
CA CYS A 127 7.10 -3.45 -7.50
C CYS A 127 6.79 -4.18 -8.82
N ASP A 128 6.37 -3.46 -9.88
CA ASP A 128 6.17 -4.01 -11.23
C ASP A 128 7.49 -4.55 -11.81
N ARG A 129 8.59 -3.80 -11.70
CA ARG A 129 9.93 -4.22 -12.16
C ARG A 129 10.47 -5.42 -11.39
N GLN A 130 10.15 -5.54 -10.11
CA GLN A 130 10.50 -6.70 -9.29
C GLN A 130 9.55 -7.89 -9.51
N GLY A 131 8.49 -7.72 -10.32
CA GLY A 131 7.51 -8.76 -10.59
C GLY A 131 6.59 -9.08 -9.42
N LEU A 132 6.41 -8.12 -8.50
CA LEU A 132 5.52 -8.20 -7.34
C LEU A 132 4.07 -7.84 -7.69
N ILE A 133 3.82 -7.27 -8.88
CA ILE A 133 2.50 -6.87 -9.37
C ILE A 133 2.15 -7.72 -10.60
N GLY A 134 0.89 -8.17 -10.68
CA GLY A 134 0.32 -8.69 -11.94
C GLY A 134 0.70 -10.12 -12.33
N LYS A 135 1.26 -10.94 -11.43
CA LYS A 135 1.58 -12.34 -11.71
C LYS A 135 0.66 -13.30 -10.97
N GLU A 136 -0.61 -13.32 -11.35
CA GLU A 136 -1.37 -14.57 -11.22
C GLU A 136 -0.75 -15.57 -12.22
N MET A 137 -0.11 -16.62 -11.71
CA MET A 137 0.39 -17.73 -12.51
C MET A 137 -0.78 -18.38 -13.25
N PHE A 138 -1.05 -17.96 -14.48
CA PHE A 138 -1.88 -18.74 -15.39
C PHE A 138 -1.04 -19.90 -15.92
N ALA A 139 -1.35 -21.12 -15.49
CA ALA A 139 -0.84 -22.31 -16.17
C ALA A 139 -1.50 -22.38 -17.55
N ILE A 140 -0.75 -22.07 -18.60
CA ILE A 140 -1.17 -22.27 -19.97
C ILE A 140 -0.48 -23.54 -20.46
N ASP A 141 -1.20 -24.66 -20.41
CA ASP A 141 -0.77 -25.90 -21.02
C ASP A 141 -0.74 -25.71 -22.55
N GLY A 142 0.46 -25.75 -23.16
CA GLY A 142 0.63 -25.81 -24.61
C GLY A 142 1.06 -24.55 -25.40
N VAL A 143 1.68 -23.53 -24.80
CA VAL A 143 2.18 -22.36 -25.58
C VAL A 143 3.69 -22.38 -25.83
N LYS A 144 4.08 -22.15 -27.10
CA LYS A 144 5.47 -21.89 -27.49
C LYS A 144 5.94 -20.56 -26.90
N LEU A 145 6.89 -20.61 -25.96
CA LEU A 145 7.51 -19.42 -25.37
C LEU A 145 8.47 -18.77 -26.38
N PRO A 146 8.33 -17.46 -26.66
CA PRO A 146 9.35 -16.74 -27.41
C PRO A 146 10.65 -16.63 -26.60
N SER A 147 11.78 -16.57 -27.32
CA SER A 147 13.14 -16.50 -26.78
C SER A 147 13.37 -15.30 -25.85
N ASN A 148 14.41 -15.39 -25.01
CA ASN A 148 14.88 -14.52 -23.91
C ASN A 148 15.20 -13.04 -24.26
N ALA A 149 14.37 -12.39 -25.07
CA ALA A 149 14.40 -10.96 -25.34
C ALA A 149 13.01 -10.40 -25.03
N SER A 150 12.69 -10.24 -23.73
CA SER A 150 11.44 -9.57 -23.38
C SER A 150 11.55 -8.09 -23.81
N LYS A 151 10.57 -7.61 -24.57
CA LYS A 151 10.45 -6.17 -24.90
C LYS A 151 10.44 -5.32 -23.63
N GLU A 152 9.97 -5.88 -22.52
CA GLU A 152 9.97 -5.28 -21.17
C GLU A 152 11.38 -4.99 -20.63
N LYS A 153 12.39 -5.81 -20.97
CA LYS A 153 13.80 -5.59 -20.57
C LYS A 153 14.62 -4.82 -21.61
N SER A 154 14.01 -4.49 -22.75
CA SER A 154 14.67 -3.91 -23.93
C SER A 154 14.10 -2.54 -24.33
N GLY A 155 13.32 -1.91 -23.45
CA GLY A 155 12.62 -0.65 -23.72
C GLY A 155 13.56 0.56 -23.87
N THR A 156 13.13 1.55 -24.65
CA THR A 156 13.85 2.82 -24.75
C THR A 156 13.56 3.71 -23.54
N ARG A 157 14.40 4.73 -23.31
CA ARG A 157 14.13 5.76 -22.28
C ARG A 157 12.73 6.37 -22.43
N ALA A 158 12.29 6.60 -23.67
CA ALA A 158 10.96 7.14 -23.96
C ALA A 158 9.84 6.18 -23.53
N ASP A 159 10.03 4.87 -23.68
CA ASP A 159 9.04 3.87 -23.24
C ASP A 159 8.93 3.84 -21.71
N PHE A 160 10.05 3.94 -20.99
CA PHE A 160 10.05 4.00 -19.52
C PHE A 160 9.38 5.27 -18.99
N LEU A 161 9.62 6.42 -19.65
CA LEU A 161 8.94 7.68 -19.28
C LEU A 161 7.43 7.56 -19.48
N ARG A 162 6.97 6.99 -20.60
CA ARG A 162 5.54 6.74 -20.83
C ARG A 162 4.92 5.80 -19.79
N GLN A 163 5.66 4.78 -19.36
CA GLN A 163 5.19 3.87 -18.31
C GLN A 163 5.04 4.59 -16.97
N ALA A 164 6.03 5.40 -16.58
CA ALA A 164 5.96 6.22 -15.38
C ALA A 164 4.77 7.19 -15.41
N GLU A 165 4.58 7.93 -16.51
CA GLU A 165 3.43 8.82 -16.68
C GLU A 165 2.09 8.08 -16.58
N ARG A 166 2.01 6.85 -17.11
CA ARG A 166 0.81 6.02 -16.99
C ARG A 166 0.52 5.66 -15.54
N MET A 167 1.54 5.28 -14.77
CA MET A 167 1.40 4.94 -13.35
C MET A 167 1.00 6.17 -12.53
N GLU A 168 1.59 7.34 -12.80
CA GLU A 168 1.22 8.60 -12.14
C GLU A 168 -0.23 8.99 -12.41
N LYS A 169 -0.68 8.90 -13.67
CA LYS A 169 -2.09 9.16 -14.02
C LYS A 169 -3.04 8.19 -13.35
N ALA A 170 -2.66 6.91 -13.24
CA ALA A 170 -3.46 5.91 -12.53
C ALA A 170 -3.53 6.22 -11.02
N ALA A 171 -2.41 6.59 -10.40
CA ALA A 171 -2.34 6.97 -8.99
C ALA A 171 -3.17 8.22 -8.69
N ALA A 172 -3.06 9.27 -9.52
CA ALA A 172 -3.87 10.48 -9.40
C ALA A 172 -5.37 10.17 -9.46
N LYS A 173 -5.79 9.33 -10.41
CA LYS A 173 -7.19 8.91 -10.54
C LYS A 173 -7.70 8.16 -9.30
N ILE A 174 -6.86 7.40 -8.61
CA ILE A 174 -7.23 6.72 -7.37
C ILE A 174 -7.48 7.74 -6.26
N ILE A 175 -6.66 8.77 -6.16
CA ILE A 175 -6.82 9.85 -5.18
C ILE A 175 -8.07 10.68 -5.46
N ASP A 176 -8.34 11.02 -6.72
CA ASP A 176 -9.57 11.74 -7.09
C ASP A 176 -10.81 10.95 -6.69
N LYS A 177 -10.81 9.63 -6.94
CA LYS A 177 -11.90 8.74 -6.51
C LYS A 177 -12.00 8.65 -4.99
N HIS A 178 -10.88 8.65 -4.29
CA HIS A 178 -10.87 8.65 -2.83
C HIS A 178 -11.54 9.92 -2.30
N GLN A 179 -11.14 11.09 -2.80
CA GLN A 179 -11.73 12.37 -2.38
C GLN A 179 -13.23 12.42 -2.66
N GLN A 180 -13.69 11.87 -3.80
CA GLN A 180 -15.11 11.74 -4.11
C GLN A 180 -15.86 10.77 -3.17
N ALA A 181 -15.19 9.71 -2.70
CA ALA A 181 -15.78 8.74 -1.79
C ALA A 181 -15.86 9.24 -0.34
N ASP A 182 -15.05 10.24 0.01
CA ASP A 182 -15.03 10.86 1.34
C ASP A 182 -15.87 12.16 1.42
N ALA A 183 -16.30 12.72 0.28
CA ALA A 183 -17.21 13.86 0.17
C ALA A 183 -18.65 13.50 0.60
#